data_AF-A0A3Q9F021-F1
#
_entry.id   AF-A0A3Q9F021-F1
#
_cell.length_a   1.000
_cell.length_b   1.000
_cell.length_c   1.000
_cell.angle_alpha   90.00
_cell.angle_beta   90.00
_cell.angle_gamma   90.00
#
_symmetry.space_group_name_H-M   'P 1'
#
loop_
_entity.id
_entity.type
_entity.pdbx_description
1 polymer ?
#
loop_
_entity_poly.entity_id
_entity_poly.type
_entity_poly.pdbx_seq_one_letter_code
_entity_poly.pdbx_strand_id
1 'polypeptide(L)'
;MKWATRAGIHIDRAACAWLIRRFVDTDAEFVFVTDPAAVPADATPFDMRGVELGHHHGDCSFETILRRYDLTADPALKRIAEIVHEADLDDERFDAPEAPGLDVVLRGLSMIGDDEHTMAVTNPVFDGLYEYYRRATLLGREPA
;
A
#
# COMPACT_ATOMS: atom_id res chain seq x y z
N MET A 1 16.17 -5.52 2.85
CA MET A 1 16.61 -5.29 1.44
C MET A 1 16.24 -3.86 1.03
N LYS A 2 16.78 -3.33 -0.09
CA LYS A 2 16.30 -2.04 -0.62
C LYS A 2 15.08 -2.23 -1.51
N TRP A 3 14.13 -1.33 -1.37
CA TRP A 3 12.89 -1.27 -2.13
C TRP A 3 12.73 0.11 -2.73
N ALA A 4 12.45 0.20 -4.03
CA ALA A 4 12.40 1.47 -4.73
C ALA A 4 11.00 1.75 -5.28
N THR A 5 10.52 2.97 -5.10
CA THR A 5 9.30 3.46 -5.75
C THR A 5 9.46 4.92 -6.17
N ARG A 6 8.49 5.48 -6.89
CA ARG A 6 8.53 6.90 -7.28
C ARG A 6 8.40 7.79 -6.06
N ALA A 7 9.00 8.96 -6.10
CA ALA A 7 8.80 10.01 -5.10
C ALA A 7 7.38 10.61 -5.16
N GLY A 8 6.95 11.24 -4.07
CA GLY A 8 5.58 11.75 -3.91
C GLY A 8 4.57 10.64 -3.68
N ILE A 9 4.85 9.76 -2.71
CA ILE A 9 4.00 8.62 -2.36
C ILE A 9 2.61 9.08 -1.91
N HIS A 10 1.62 8.30 -2.31
CA HIS A 10 0.22 8.43 -1.90
C HIS A 10 -0.32 7.01 -1.70
N ILE A 11 -1.64 6.83 -1.75
CA ILE A 11 -2.34 5.64 -1.25
C ILE A 11 -1.67 4.30 -1.57
N ASP A 12 -1.51 3.92 -2.84
CA ASP A 12 -0.98 2.60 -3.21
C ASP A 12 0.49 2.42 -2.78
N ARG A 13 1.34 3.43 -3.00
CA ARG A 13 2.76 3.38 -2.58
C ARG A 13 2.95 3.31 -1.08
N ALA A 14 2.18 4.10 -0.33
CA ALA A 14 2.22 4.09 1.13
C ALA A 14 1.73 2.73 1.66
N ALA A 15 0.63 2.21 1.10
CA ALA A 15 0.09 0.90 1.46
C ALA A 15 1.08 -0.24 1.14
N CYS A 16 1.68 -0.22 -0.05
CA CYS A 16 2.70 -1.18 -0.47
C CYS A 16 3.93 -1.15 0.45
N ALA A 17 4.44 0.04 0.79
CA ALA A 17 5.57 0.18 1.68
C ALA A 17 5.29 -0.37 3.09
N TRP A 18 4.09 -0.13 3.61
CA TRP A 18 3.62 -0.73 4.86
C TRP A 18 3.52 -2.26 4.76
N LEU A 19 2.88 -2.78 3.71
CA LEU A 19 2.71 -4.22 3.48
C LEU A 19 4.05 -4.94 3.39
N ILE A 20 4.97 -4.40 2.60
CA ILE A 20 6.33 -4.92 2.44
C ILE A 20 7.02 -4.97 3.79
N ARG A 21 7.07 -3.86 4.53
CA ARG A 21 7.80 -3.81 5.80
C ARG A 21 7.21 -4.73 6.86
N ARG A 22 5.89 -4.94 6.85
CA ARG A 22 5.20 -5.70 7.89
C ARG A 22 5.15 -7.20 7.62
N PHE A 23 5.04 -7.62 6.36
CA PHE A 23 4.75 -9.02 6.01
C PHE A 23 5.77 -9.66 5.07
N VAL A 24 6.64 -8.89 4.43
CA VAL A 24 7.59 -9.40 3.41
C VAL A 24 9.04 -9.26 3.87
N ASP A 25 9.44 -8.06 4.30
CA ASP A 25 10.82 -7.72 4.65
C ASP A 25 10.83 -6.72 5.80
N THR A 26 11.01 -7.22 7.03
CA THR A 26 10.99 -6.40 8.24
C THR A 26 12.12 -5.38 8.32
N ASP A 27 13.21 -5.62 7.58
CA ASP A 27 14.38 -4.75 7.49
C ASP A 27 14.40 -3.98 6.15
N ALA A 28 13.22 -3.74 5.56
CA ALA A 28 13.08 -3.03 4.30
C ALA A 28 13.53 -1.56 4.42
N GLU A 29 14.52 -1.20 3.59
CA GLU A 29 14.96 0.17 3.35
C GLU A 29 14.27 0.71 2.09
N PHE A 30 13.70 1.92 2.15
CA PHE A 30 12.93 2.47 1.05
C PHE A 30 13.68 3.61 0.37
N VAL A 31 13.69 3.57 -0.96
CA VAL A 31 14.32 4.57 -1.81
C VAL A 31 13.26 5.19 -2.71
N PHE A 32 13.13 6.51 -2.64
CA PHE A 32 12.18 7.27 -3.44
C PHE A 32 12.92 7.97 -4.57
N VAL A 33 12.56 7.66 -5.82
CA VAL A 33 13.24 8.21 -7.00
C VAL A 33 12.29 9.07 -7.85
N THR A 34 12.80 10.15 -8.41
CA THR A 34 12.07 10.98 -9.37
C THR A 34 12.20 10.47 -10.80
N ASP A 35 13.32 9.81 -11.12
CA ASP A 35 13.60 9.17 -12.40
C ASP A 35 13.66 7.64 -12.22
N PRO A 36 12.83 6.84 -12.91
CA PRO A 36 12.92 5.38 -12.88
C PRO A 36 14.31 4.83 -13.27
N ALA A 37 15.09 5.55 -14.08
CA ALA A 37 16.46 5.15 -14.42
C ALA A 37 17.44 5.28 -13.22
N ALA A 38 17.05 6.00 -12.16
CA ALA A 38 17.83 6.18 -10.95
C ALA A 38 17.55 5.10 -9.88
N VAL A 39 16.72 4.09 -10.17
CA VAL A 39 16.52 2.96 -9.27
C VAL A 39 17.85 2.23 -9.04
N PRO A 40 18.30 2.06 -7.78
CA PRO A 40 19.53 1.33 -7.49
C PRO A 40 19.47 -0.12 -7.99
N ALA A 41 20.59 -0.62 -8.52
CA ALA A 41 20.66 -1.99 -9.04
C ALA A 41 20.43 -3.07 -7.96
N ASP A 42 20.63 -2.72 -6.69
CA ASP A 42 20.39 -3.58 -5.52
C ASP A 42 19.00 -3.36 -4.88
N ALA A 43 18.11 -2.57 -5.52
CA ALA A 43 16.76 -2.32 -5.04
C ALA A 43 15.69 -3.08 -5.84
N THR A 44 14.68 -3.59 -5.14
CA THR A 44 13.49 -4.19 -5.75
C THR A 44 12.46 -3.11 -6.04
N PRO A 45 12.11 -2.83 -7.31
CA PRO A 45 11.15 -1.78 -7.62
C PRO A 45 9.70 -2.25 -7.42
N PHE A 46 8.86 -1.35 -6.92
CA PHE A 46 7.41 -1.55 -6.76
C PHE A 46 6.63 -0.27 -7.08
N ASP A 47 5.37 -0.41 -7.46
CA ASP A 47 4.50 0.67 -7.94
C ASP A 47 5.17 1.59 -8.99
N MET A 48 5.76 0.93 -9.98
CA MET A 48 6.34 1.58 -11.13
C MET A 48 5.84 0.92 -12.41
N ARG A 49 5.78 1.68 -13.49
CA ARG A 49 5.33 1.16 -14.77
C ARG A 49 6.24 0.01 -15.23
N GLY A 50 5.63 -1.16 -15.48
CA GLY A 50 6.30 -2.31 -16.07
C GLY A 50 7.15 -3.15 -15.10
N VAL A 51 7.11 -2.88 -13.80
CA VAL A 51 7.81 -3.69 -12.80
C VAL A 51 6.93 -4.84 -12.31
N GLU A 52 7.53 -5.91 -11.81
CA GLU A 52 6.82 -7.10 -11.34
C GLU A 52 5.80 -6.77 -10.24
N LEU A 53 6.17 -5.89 -9.30
CA LEU A 53 5.34 -5.43 -8.18
C LEU A 53 4.64 -4.10 -8.50
N GLY A 54 4.10 -3.99 -9.71
CA GLY A 54 3.32 -2.83 -10.17
C GLY A 54 1.85 -3.19 -10.42
N HIS A 55 1.16 -2.34 -11.17
CA HIS A 55 -0.20 -2.63 -11.64
C HIS A 55 -0.20 -3.71 -12.72
N HIS A 56 -1.03 -4.74 -12.55
CA HIS A 56 -1.15 -5.85 -13.51
C HIS A 56 -2.59 -6.33 -13.63
N HIS A 57 -3.05 -6.54 -14.86
CA HIS A 57 -4.36 -7.15 -15.16
C HIS A 57 -5.55 -6.46 -14.48
N GLY A 58 -5.47 -5.14 -14.26
CA GLY A 58 -6.50 -4.36 -13.59
C GLY A 58 -6.37 -4.35 -12.07
N ASP A 59 -5.35 -4.97 -11.49
CA ASP A 59 -5.09 -4.90 -10.06
C ASP A 59 -4.01 -3.86 -9.74
N CYS A 60 -4.14 -3.19 -8.61
CA CYS A 60 -3.16 -2.22 -8.12
C CYS A 60 -1.87 -2.92 -7.62
N SER A 61 -0.86 -2.14 -7.25
CA SER A 61 0.42 -2.70 -6.79
C SER A 61 0.25 -3.50 -5.50
N PHE A 62 -0.60 -3.04 -4.57
CA PHE A 62 -0.89 -3.73 -3.32
C PHE A 62 -1.43 -5.15 -3.56
N GLU A 63 -2.43 -5.30 -4.44
CA GLU A 63 -3.00 -6.60 -4.81
C GLU A 63 -1.97 -7.52 -5.48
N THR A 64 -1.11 -6.95 -6.33
CA THR A 64 -0.03 -7.70 -6.97
C THR A 64 0.98 -8.21 -5.94
N ILE A 65 1.36 -7.40 -4.95
CA ILE A 65 2.25 -7.82 -3.85
C ILE A 65 1.59 -8.93 -3.03
N LEU A 66 0.31 -8.82 -2.70
CA LEU A 66 -0.40 -9.87 -1.96
C LEU A 66 -0.32 -11.22 -2.67
N ARG A 67 -0.56 -11.24 -3.98
CA ARG A 67 -0.46 -12.47 -4.78
C ARG A 67 0.97 -12.99 -4.87
N ARG A 68 1.94 -12.10 -5.07
CA ARG A 68 3.34 -12.48 -5.28
C ARG A 68 3.97 -13.11 -4.03
N TYR A 69 3.48 -12.76 -2.85
CA TYR A 69 3.99 -13.23 -1.56
C TYR A 69 3.00 -14.14 -0.81
N ASP A 70 2.00 -14.69 -1.50
CA ASP A 70 1.02 -15.64 -0.93
C ASP A 70 0.25 -15.11 0.31
N LEU A 71 -0.01 -13.80 0.34
CA LEU A 71 -0.68 -13.11 1.46
C LEU A 71 -2.21 -13.00 1.27
N THR A 72 -2.75 -13.50 0.16
CA THR A 72 -4.19 -13.37 -0.18
C THR A 72 -5.13 -14.15 0.73
N ALA A 73 -4.60 -15.04 1.57
CA ALA A 73 -5.39 -15.82 2.52
C ALA A 73 -5.81 -15.02 3.76
N ASP A 74 -5.20 -13.87 4.03
CA ASP A 74 -5.55 -13.00 5.16
C ASP A 74 -6.76 -12.12 4.80
N PRO A 75 -7.93 -12.29 5.46
CA PRO A 75 -9.13 -11.51 5.15
C PRO A 75 -8.99 -10.01 5.43
N ALA A 76 -8.16 -9.62 6.41
CA ALA A 76 -7.93 -8.22 6.73
C ALA A 76 -7.08 -7.55 5.64
N LEU A 77 -6.05 -8.25 5.14
CA LEU A 77 -5.27 -7.76 3.99
C LEU A 77 -6.13 -7.67 2.73
N LYS A 78 -7.02 -8.64 2.50
CA LYS A 78 -7.95 -8.60 1.38
C LYS A 78 -8.85 -7.36 1.45
N ARG A 79 -9.42 -7.04 2.62
CA ARG A 79 -10.26 -5.83 2.76
C ARG A 79 -9.47 -4.55 2.55
N ILE A 80 -8.24 -4.48 3.05
CA ILE A 80 -7.35 -3.33 2.78
C ILE A 80 -7.04 -3.22 1.28
N ALA A 81 -6.84 -4.34 0.58
CA ALA A 81 -6.60 -4.33 -0.85
C ALA A 81 -7.77 -3.72 -1.63
N GLU A 82 -9.01 -4.08 -1.29
CA GLU A 82 -10.22 -3.49 -1.89
C GLU A 82 -10.29 -1.96 -1.69
N ILE A 83 -9.94 -1.48 -0.49
CA ILE A 83 -9.93 -0.03 -0.19
C ILE A 83 -8.82 0.69 -0.96
N VAL A 84 -7.62 0.10 -1.02
CA VAL A 84 -6.50 0.69 -1.76
C VAL A 84 -6.79 0.69 -3.26
N HIS A 85 -7.43 -0.35 -3.79
CA HIS A 85 -7.85 -0.44 -5.18
C HIS A 85 -8.79 0.71 -5.56
N GLU A 86 -9.89 0.89 -4.82
CA GLU A 86 -10.83 1.97 -5.12
C GLU A 86 -10.21 3.36 -4.96
N ALA A 87 -9.30 3.52 -4.00
CA ALA A 87 -8.63 4.79 -3.79
C ALA A 87 -7.60 5.14 -4.89
N ASP A 88 -7.01 4.13 -5.54
CA ASP A 88 -5.96 4.31 -6.55
C ASP A 88 -6.48 4.28 -8.00
N LEU A 89 -7.43 3.38 -8.28
CA LEU A 89 -7.98 3.15 -9.62
C LEU A 89 -9.34 3.84 -9.84
N ASP A 90 -10.16 3.98 -8.79
CA ASP A 90 -11.48 4.63 -8.82
C ASP A 90 -12.37 4.10 -9.96
N ASP A 91 -12.43 2.77 -10.11
CA ASP A 91 -13.17 2.08 -11.18
C ASP A 91 -14.46 1.40 -10.70
N GLU A 92 -14.86 1.63 -9.45
CA GLU A 92 -16.08 1.14 -8.80
C GLU A 92 -16.16 -0.41 -8.72
N ARG A 93 -15.00 -1.11 -8.72
CA ARG A 93 -14.95 -2.58 -8.66
C ARG A 93 -15.37 -3.14 -7.31
N PHE A 94 -15.09 -2.42 -6.22
CA PHE A 94 -15.35 -2.82 -4.84
C PHE A 94 -16.18 -1.80 -4.08
N ASP A 95 -17.05 -2.29 -3.19
CA ASP A 95 -17.77 -1.44 -2.24
C ASP A 95 -16.84 -1.06 -1.08
N ALA A 96 -16.07 0.03 -1.26
CA ALA A 96 -15.12 0.56 -0.29
C ALA A 96 -15.41 2.03 0.05
N PRO A 97 -16.47 2.31 0.85
CA PRO A 97 -16.82 3.68 1.21
C PRO A 97 -15.72 4.44 1.98
N GLU A 98 -14.76 3.71 2.57
CA GLU A 98 -13.60 4.30 3.25
C GLU A 98 -12.56 4.87 2.27
N ALA A 99 -12.53 4.41 1.02
CA ALA A 99 -11.48 4.71 0.05
C ALA A 99 -11.35 6.20 -0.28
N PRO A 100 -12.42 6.96 -0.60
CA PRO A 100 -12.29 8.38 -0.93
C PRO A 100 -11.74 9.21 0.23
N GLY A 101 -12.15 8.89 1.46
CA GLY A 101 -11.67 9.57 2.66
C GLY A 101 -10.19 9.28 2.91
N LEU A 102 -9.79 8.01 2.75
CA LEU A 102 -8.40 7.59 2.95
C LEU A 102 -7.48 8.20 1.87
N ASP A 103 -7.90 8.22 0.60
CA ASP A 103 -7.14 8.88 -0.48
C ASP A 103 -6.92 10.36 -0.17
N VAL A 104 -7.98 11.11 0.16
CA VAL A 104 -7.87 12.55 0.46
C VAL A 104 -6.89 12.81 1.61
N VAL A 105 -6.95 12.02 2.68
CA VAL A 105 -6.05 12.19 3.83
C VAL A 105 -4.60 11.89 3.42
N LEU A 106 -4.34 10.76 2.75
CA LEU A 106 -2.98 10.36 2.39
C LEU A 106 -2.35 11.25 1.32
N ARG A 107 -3.15 11.67 0.33
CA ARG A 107 -2.76 12.66 -0.66
C ARG A 107 -2.50 14.03 -0.03
N GLY A 108 -3.28 14.42 0.98
CA GLY A 108 -3.01 15.63 1.76
C GLY A 108 -1.70 15.57 2.54
N LEU A 109 -1.38 14.41 3.14
CA LEU A 109 -0.10 14.19 3.84
C LEU A 109 1.10 14.38 2.90
N SER A 110 1.02 13.87 1.67
CA SER A 110 2.09 14.02 0.69
C SER A 110 2.32 15.47 0.23
N MET A 111 1.40 16.40 0.54
CA MET A 111 1.55 17.83 0.24
C MET A 111 2.25 18.63 1.34
N ILE A 112 2.36 18.08 2.55
CA ILE A 112 2.90 18.79 3.72
C ILE A 112 4.21 18.19 4.27
N GLY A 113 4.67 17.09 3.69
CA GLY A 113 5.90 16.39 4.09
C GLY A 113 6.59 15.74 2.91
N ASP A 114 7.74 15.11 3.17
CA ASP A 114 8.42 14.25 2.21
C ASP A 114 7.88 12.81 2.27
N ASP A 115 8.45 11.93 1.46
CA ASP A 115 8.05 10.53 1.37
C ASP A 115 8.31 9.77 2.68
N GLU A 116 9.40 10.07 3.38
CA GLU A 116 9.73 9.45 4.66
C GLU A 116 8.72 9.86 5.74
N HIS A 117 8.37 11.15 5.81
CA HIS A 117 7.34 11.64 6.73
C HIS A 117 5.98 11.04 6.43
N THR A 118 5.57 11.05 5.16
CA THR A 118 4.29 10.47 4.73
C THR A 118 4.21 8.99 5.11
N MET A 119 5.29 8.24 4.87
CA MET A 119 5.38 6.83 5.24
C MET A 119 5.34 6.64 6.76
N ALA A 120 6.04 7.46 7.54
CA ALA A 120 6.04 7.39 9.00
C ALA A 120 4.64 7.63 9.60
N VAL A 121 3.86 8.53 9.02
CA VAL A 121 2.48 8.83 9.45
C VAL A 121 1.50 7.75 8.99
N THR A 122 1.65 7.24 7.77
CA THR A 122 0.71 6.24 7.20
C THR A 122 0.89 4.84 7.76
N ASN A 123 2.11 4.45 8.16
CA ASN A 123 2.36 3.15 8.79
C ASN A 123 1.40 2.83 9.96
N PRO A 124 1.27 3.68 11.01
CA PRO A 124 0.34 3.40 12.11
C PRO A 124 -1.14 3.46 11.68
N VAL A 125 -1.47 4.20 10.61
CA VAL A 125 -2.83 4.21 10.05
C VAL A 125 -3.17 2.84 9.48
N PHE A 126 -2.28 2.26 8.65
CA PHE A 126 -2.49 0.92 8.12
C PHE A 126 -2.39 -0.17 9.19
N ASP A 127 -1.56 -0.01 10.23
CA ASP A 127 -1.57 -0.90 11.40
C ASP A 127 -2.93 -0.91 12.10
N GLY A 128 -3.52 0.28 12.30
CA GLY A 128 -4.85 0.43 12.88
C GLY A 128 -5.94 -0.18 11.99
N LEU A 129 -5.90 0.08 10.69
CA LEU A 129 -6.85 -0.46 9.72
C LEU A 129 -6.78 -1.99 9.65
N TYR A 130 -5.57 -2.55 9.65
CA TYR A 130 -5.35 -3.99 9.70
C TYR A 130 -5.92 -4.60 10.97
N GLU A 131 -5.61 -4.03 12.15
CA GLU A 131 -6.13 -4.55 13.41
C GLU A 131 -7.66 -4.43 13.50
N TYR A 132 -8.24 -3.35 12.95
CA TYR A 132 -9.69 -3.17 12.87
C TYR A 132 -10.34 -4.31 12.07
N TYR A 133 -9.91 -4.57 10.84
CA TYR A 133 -10.49 -5.64 10.01
C TYR A 133 -10.14 -7.04 10.50
N ARG A 134 -8.95 -7.23 11.11
CA ARG A 134 -8.59 -8.49 11.76
C ARG A 134 -9.53 -8.81 12.92
N ARG A 135 -9.83 -7.82 13.77
CA ARG A 135 -10.81 -7.97 14.85
C ARG A 135 -12.23 -8.17 14.31
N ALA A 136 -12.60 -7.45 13.26
CA ALA A 136 -13.90 -7.61 12.63
C ALA A 136 -14.13 -9.06 12.18
N THR A 137 -13.11 -9.63 11.54
CA THR A 137 -13.09 -11.03 11.09
C THR A 137 -13.22 -12.00 12.27
N LEU A 138 -12.46 -11.79 13.34
CA LEU A 138 -12.50 -12.66 14.53
C LEU A 138 -13.83 -12.58 15.29
N LEU A 139 -14.47 -11.40 15.30
CA LEU A 139 -15.73 -11.15 16.00
C LEU A 139 -16.97 -11.50 15.15
N GLY A 140 -16.81 -11.61 13.83
CA GLY A 140 -17.94 -11.71 12.89
C GLY A 140 -18.79 -10.43 12.81
N ARG A 141 -18.26 -9.28 13.26
CA ARG A 141 -18.91 -7.96 13.26
C ARG A 141 -17.87 -6.86 13.44
N GLU A 142 -18.22 -5.63 13.09
CA GLU A 142 -17.34 -4.47 13.31
C GLU A 142 -16.96 -4.28 14.80
N PRO A 143 -15.69 -3.95 15.09
CA PRO A 143 -15.24 -3.49 16.40
C PRO A 143 -15.97 -2.20 16.82
N ALA A 144 -16.25 -2.08 18.13
CA ALA A 144 -16.87 -0.89 18.72
C ALA A 144 -15.86 0.21 19.02
#